data_AF-A0A1W1I8N6-F1
#
_entry.id   AF-A0A1W1I8N6-F1
#
_cell.length_a   1.000
_cell.length_b   1.000
_cell.length_c   1.000
_cell.angle_alpha   90.00
_cell.angle_beta   90.00
_cell.angle_gamma   90.00
#
_symmetry.space_group_name_H-M   'P 1'
#
loop_
_entity.id
_entity.type
_entity.pdbx_description
1 polymer ?
#
loop_
_entity_poly.entity_id
_entity_poly.type
_entity_poly.pdbx_seq_one_letter_code
_entity_poly.pdbx_strand_id
1 'polypeptide(L)'
;MKNAGPVGPTVQGNTPGASTTRHPGQIPVGYVTIHGAAQYASVSAKTVTRWIRSGLPVHQGTTRGKVLIRPGDIDAYLTRRQAPVVNLHALVDDVLQGLKRAA
;
A
#
# COMPACT_ATOMS: atom_id res chain seq x y z
N MET A 1 8.16 65.48 23.46
CA MET A 1 7.24 65.68 22.32
C MET A 1 6.71 64.32 21.91
N LYS A 2 5.39 64.18 21.82
CA LYS A 2 4.67 62.92 21.54
C LYS A 2 4.33 62.93 20.05
N ASN A 3 4.62 61.86 19.31
CA ASN A 3 4.04 61.63 17.98
C ASN A 3 3.68 60.15 17.83
N ALA A 4 2.43 59.93 17.41
CA ALA A 4 1.77 58.65 17.22
C ALA A 4 1.84 58.22 15.74
N GLY A 5 1.74 56.92 15.47
CA GLY A 5 1.42 56.41 14.13
C GLY A 5 1.62 54.89 13.99
N PRO A 6 0.70 54.14 13.36
CA PRO A 6 0.52 52.71 13.57
C PRO A 6 1.41 51.84 12.68
N VAL A 7 1.98 50.77 13.24
CA VAL A 7 2.56 49.67 12.47
C VAL A 7 1.42 48.81 11.93
N GLY A 8 1.19 48.90 10.62
CA GLY A 8 0.25 48.07 9.87
C GLY A 8 0.65 46.58 9.83
N PRO A 9 -0.23 45.72 9.29
CA PRO A 9 -0.13 44.27 9.43
C PRO A 9 1.01 43.67 8.59
N THR A 10 1.72 42.73 9.20
CA THR A 10 2.74 41.86 8.62
C THR A 10 2.19 41.11 7.40
N VAL A 11 2.70 41.42 6.20
CA VAL A 11 2.41 40.71 4.96
C VAL A 11 3.68 40.05 4.42
N GLN A 12 3.59 38.73 4.24
CA GLN A 12 4.36 37.85 3.34
C GLN A 12 5.88 37.75 3.52
N GLY A 13 6.29 36.82 4.37
CA GLY A 13 7.42 35.95 4.06
C GLY A 13 6.91 34.67 3.40
N ASN A 14 6.81 34.66 2.06
CA ASN A 14 6.73 33.40 1.31
C ASN A 14 8.00 32.62 1.62
N THR A 15 7.92 31.67 2.54
CA THR A 15 8.99 30.70 2.74
C THR A 15 8.96 29.82 1.51
N PRO A 16 10.03 29.78 0.67
CA PRO A 16 10.12 28.77 -0.35
C PRO A 16 10.17 27.43 0.38
N GLY A 17 9.03 26.73 0.38
CA GLY A 17 8.91 25.38 0.88
C GLY A 17 10.03 24.58 0.24
N ALA A 18 10.91 24.06 1.09
CA ALA A 18 12.11 23.35 0.73
C ALA A 18 11.85 22.47 -0.49
N SER A 19 12.36 22.92 -1.64
CA SER A 19 12.50 22.08 -2.83
C SER A 19 13.57 21.06 -2.49
N THR A 20 13.15 20.06 -1.72
CA THR A 20 13.90 18.84 -1.51
C THR A 20 13.84 18.11 -2.84
N THR A 21 14.75 18.47 -3.74
CA THR A 21 15.24 17.58 -4.77
C THR A 21 15.99 16.46 -4.05
N ARG A 22 15.23 15.57 -3.39
CA ARG A 22 15.70 14.27 -2.95
C ARG A 22 15.97 13.54 -4.25
N HIS A 23 17.23 13.42 -4.66
CA HIS A 23 17.60 12.33 -5.56
C HIS A 23 17.23 11.04 -4.82
N PRO A 24 16.14 10.36 -5.19
CA PRO A 24 15.86 9.08 -4.58
C PRO A 24 16.98 8.17 -5.09
N GLY A 25 17.78 7.63 -4.17
CA GLY A 25 18.65 6.50 -4.50
C GLY A 25 17.86 5.55 -5.37
N GLN A 26 18.32 5.37 -6.61
CA GLN A 26 17.59 4.70 -7.67
C GLN A 26 17.02 3.41 -7.11
N ILE A 27 15.69 3.33 -7.03
CA ILE A 27 15.04 2.07 -6.68
C ILE A 27 15.33 1.16 -7.88
N PRO A 28 15.95 -0.01 -7.68
CA PRO A 28 16.23 -0.91 -8.79
C PRO A 28 14.93 -1.20 -9.54
N VAL A 29 14.99 -1.13 -10.87
CA VAL A 29 13.85 -1.41 -11.76
C VAL A 29 13.19 -2.73 -11.37
N GLY A 30 11.89 -2.68 -11.08
CA GLY A 30 11.11 -3.85 -10.64
C GLY A 30 10.94 -4.01 -9.12
N TYR A 31 11.47 -3.11 -8.30
CA TYR A 31 11.20 -3.07 -6.87
C TYR A 31 10.41 -1.82 -6.48
N VAL A 32 9.56 -1.94 -5.45
CA VAL A 32 8.76 -0.84 -4.91
C VAL A 32 8.95 -0.72 -3.41
N THR A 33 8.79 0.49 -2.88
CA THR A 33 8.75 0.71 -1.42
C THR A 33 7.44 0.18 -0.83
N ILE A 34 7.33 0.11 0.50
CA ILE A 34 6.06 -0.25 1.17
C ILE A 34 4.88 0.62 0.69
N HIS A 35 5.10 1.93 0.51
CA HIS A 35 4.06 2.83 -0.01
C HIS A 35 3.71 2.52 -1.48
N GLY A 36 4.71 2.20 -2.31
CA GLY A 36 4.46 1.80 -3.70
C GLY A 36 3.73 0.46 -3.80
N ALA A 37 4.09 -0.50 -2.95
CA ALA A 37 3.38 -1.79 -2.82
C ALA A 37 1.93 -1.61 -2.37
N ALA A 38 1.68 -0.67 -1.46
CA ALA A 38 0.33 -0.34 -0.99
C ALA A 38 -0.53 0.24 -2.13
N GLN A 39 0.04 1.12 -2.95
CA GLN A 39 -0.62 1.65 -4.14
C GLN A 39 -0.87 0.55 -5.19
N TYR A 40 0.13 -0.30 -5.45
CA TYR A 40 0.01 -1.41 -6.40
C TYR A 40 -1.14 -2.36 -6.04
N ALA A 41 -1.25 -2.76 -4.78
CA ALA A 41 -2.28 -3.68 -4.31
C ALA A 41 -3.59 -3.01 -3.86
N SER A 42 -3.73 -1.67 -4.02
CA SER A 42 -4.88 -0.89 -3.54
C SER A 42 -5.23 -1.13 -2.05
N VAL A 43 -4.22 -1.18 -1.17
CA VAL A 43 -4.38 -1.38 0.28
C VAL A 43 -3.62 -0.34 1.08
N SER A 44 -3.82 -0.32 2.41
CA SER A 44 -3.03 0.54 3.30
C SER A 44 -1.59 0.04 3.48
N ALA A 45 -0.64 0.94 3.74
CA ALA A 45 0.73 0.56 4.09
C ALA A 45 0.79 -0.32 5.36
N LYS A 46 -0.14 -0.12 6.31
CA LYS A 46 -0.27 -0.97 7.51
C LYS A 46 -0.62 -2.42 7.14
N THR A 47 -1.47 -2.61 6.14
CA THR A 47 -1.81 -3.93 5.58
C THR A 47 -0.57 -4.59 5.00
N VAL A 48 0.22 -3.87 4.19
CA VAL A 48 1.47 -4.40 3.64
C VAL A 48 2.45 -4.79 4.74
N THR A 49 2.62 -3.96 5.78
CA THR A 49 3.44 -4.32 6.95
C THR A 49 2.95 -5.59 7.65
N ARG A 50 1.63 -5.79 7.74
CA ARG A 50 1.05 -7.03 8.27
C ARG A 50 1.39 -8.23 7.38
N TRP A 51 1.35 -8.07 6.05
CA TRP A 51 1.74 -9.12 5.12
C TRP A 51 3.22 -9.49 5.24
N ILE A 52 4.11 -8.51 5.39
CA ILE A 52 5.53 -8.73 5.66
C ILE A 52 5.71 -9.59 6.92
N ARG A 53 5.04 -9.22 8.02
CA ARG A 53 5.04 -10.02 9.26
C ARG A 53 4.44 -11.41 9.08
N SER A 54 3.58 -11.59 8.10
CA SER A 54 2.92 -12.85 7.78
C SER A 54 3.67 -13.68 6.72
N GLY A 55 4.86 -13.24 6.29
CA GLY A 55 5.71 -13.98 5.35
C GLY A 55 5.75 -13.46 3.91
N LEU A 56 5.32 -12.21 3.63
CA LEU A 56 5.58 -11.57 2.34
C LEU A 56 7.10 -11.33 2.18
N PRO A 57 7.74 -11.80 1.09
CA PRO A 57 9.17 -11.57 0.85
C PRO A 57 9.52 -10.08 0.81
N VAL A 58 10.64 -9.73 1.45
CA VAL A 58 11.17 -8.37 1.49
C VAL A 58 12.65 -8.38 1.12
N HIS A 59 13.06 -7.33 0.43
CA HIS A 59 14.43 -7.13 -0.04
C HIS A 59 14.98 -5.86 0.59
N GLN A 60 16.21 -5.88 1.08
CA GLN A 60 16.86 -4.66 1.57
C GLN A 60 17.48 -3.91 0.40
N GLY A 61 16.98 -2.71 0.12
CA GLY A 61 17.49 -1.87 -0.96
C GLY A 61 18.77 -1.12 -0.64
N THR A 62 19.11 -0.95 0.64
CA THR A 62 20.29 -0.22 1.09
C THR A 62 20.81 -0.75 2.42
N THR A 63 22.08 -0.47 2.74
CA THR A 63 22.73 -0.76 4.04
C THR A 63 22.02 -0.10 5.22
N ARG A 64 21.22 0.95 4.98
CA ARG A 64 20.37 1.62 5.97
C ARG A 64 18.98 0.98 6.18
N GLY A 65 18.72 -0.19 5.58
CA GLY A 65 17.53 -1.00 5.91
C GLY A 65 16.23 -0.56 5.24
N LYS A 66 16.29 0.12 4.09
CA LYS A 66 15.06 0.42 3.34
C LYS A 66 14.45 -0.87 2.79
N VAL A 67 13.22 -1.17 3.21
CA VAL A 67 12.45 -2.33 2.74
C VAL A 67 11.91 -2.06 1.33
N LEU A 68 12.24 -2.97 0.42
CA LEU A 68 11.75 -3.04 -0.95
C LEU A 68 11.00 -4.36 -1.16
N ILE A 69 9.99 -4.31 -2.01
CA ILE A 69 9.10 -5.43 -2.32
C ILE A 69 9.03 -5.53 -3.85
N ARG A 70 9.09 -6.75 -4.39
CA ARG A 70 8.87 -6.97 -5.82
C ARG A 70 7.37 -7.11 -6.08
N PRO A 71 6.76 -6.45 -7.08
CA PRO A 71 5.33 -6.60 -7.38
C PRO A 71 4.90 -8.06 -7.58
N GLY A 72 5.70 -8.87 -8.29
CA GLY A 72 5.40 -10.30 -8.47
C GLY A 72 5.40 -11.12 -7.16
N ASP A 73 6.12 -10.70 -6.13
CA ASP A 73 6.05 -11.36 -4.81
C ASP A 73 4.71 -11.07 -4.12
N ILE A 74 4.11 -9.89 -4.37
CA ILE A 74 2.78 -9.52 -3.88
C ILE A 74 1.73 -10.41 -4.56
N ASP A 75 1.80 -10.55 -5.88
CA ASP A 75 0.85 -11.38 -6.63
C ASP A 75 0.93 -12.84 -6.16
N ALA A 76 2.15 -13.40 -6.08
CA ALA A 76 2.38 -14.76 -5.61
C ALA A 76 1.93 -14.97 -4.14
N TYR A 77 2.03 -13.94 -3.30
CA TYR A 77 1.54 -13.98 -1.92
C TYR A 77 0.01 -13.96 -1.86
N LEU A 78 -0.64 -13.16 -2.71
CA LEU A 78 -2.10 -13.07 -2.78
C LEU A 78 -2.71 -14.34 -3.38
N THR A 79 -2.14 -14.89 -4.45
CA THR A 79 -2.61 -16.15 -5.05
C THR A 79 -2.58 -17.30 -4.03
N ARG A 80 -1.52 -17.39 -3.21
CA ARG A 80 -1.42 -18.42 -2.16
C ARG A 80 -2.47 -18.28 -1.05
N ARG A 81 -3.07 -17.10 -0.89
CA ARG A 81 -4.04 -16.79 0.15
C ARG A 81 -5.46 -16.61 -0.39
N GLN A 82 -5.67 -16.71 -1.70
CA GLN A 82 -7.01 -16.75 -2.26
C GLN A 82 -7.71 -18.00 -1.74
N ALA A 83 -8.85 -17.79 -1.09
CA ALA A 83 -9.72 -18.89 -0.72
C ALA A 83 -10.11 -19.65 -1.99
N PRO A 84 -10.24 -20.99 -1.93
CA PRO A 84 -10.79 -21.74 -3.05
C PRO A 84 -12.14 -21.14 -3.42
N VAL A 85 -12.29 -20.80 -4.71
CA VAL A 85 -13.56 -20.29 -5.23
C VAL A 85 -14.57 -21.41 -5.11
N VAL A 86 -15.45 -21.31 -4.11
CA VAL A 86 -16.54 -22.27 -3.92
C VAL A 86 -17.49 -22.11 -5.09
N ASN A 87 -17.68 -23.17 -5.88
CA ASN A 87 -18.66 -23.18 -6.95
C ASN A 87 -20.07 -23.26 -6.35
N LEU A 88 -20.66 -22.09 -6.07
CA LEU A 88 -21.97 -21.98 -5.45
C LEU A 88 -23.07 -22.67 -6.28
N HIS A 89 -22.96 -22.67 -7.61
CA HIS A 89 -23.93 -23.32 -8.49
C HIS A 89 -23.95 -24.84 -8.28
N ALA A 90 -22.77 -25.47 -8.22
CA ALA A 90 -22.68 -26.90 -7.96
C ALA A 90 -23.27 -27.27 -6.59
N LEU A 91 -23.10 -26.41 -5.59
CA LEU A 91 -23.63 -26.62 -4.23
C LEU A 91 -25.17 -26.54 -4.21
N VAL A 92 -25.76 -25.61 -4.97
CA VAL A 92 -27.22 -25.49 -5.12
C VAL A 92 -27.80 -26.69 -5.86
N ASP A 93 -27.16 -27.11 -6.96
CA ASP A 93 -27.64 -28.25 -7.75
C ASP A 93 -27.65 -29.54 -6.93
N ASP A 94 -26.64 -29.75 -6.09
CA ASP A 94 -26.54 -30.91 -5.21
C ASP A 94 -27.67 -30.92 -4.17
N VAL A 95 -27.99 -29.76 -3.57
CA VAL A 95 -29.12 -29.60 -2.63
C VAL A 95 -30.45 -29.87 -3.33
N LEU A 96 -30.67 -29.31 -4.52
CA LEU A 96 -31.90 -29.52 -5.28
C LEU A 96 -32.08 -30.98 -5.72
N GLN A 97 -31.00 -31.67 -6.09
CA GLN A 97 -31.05 -33.11 -6.36
C GLN A 97 -31.35 -33.94 -5.11
N GLY A 98 -30.76 -33.58 -3.96
CA GLY A 98 -31.03 -34.24 -2.69
C GLY A 98 -32.52 -34.19 -2.31
N LEU A 99 -33.14 -33.02 -2.45
CA LEU A 99 -34.58 -32.84 -2.19
C LEU A 99 -35.46 -33.66 -3.14
N LYS A 100 -35.09 -33.73 -4.43
CA LYS A 100 -35.83 -34.54 -5.42
C LYS A 100 -35.76 -36.05 -5.16
N ARG A 101 -34.70 -36.53 -4.53
CA ARG A 101 -34.53 -37.98 -4.21
C ARG A 101 -35.24 -38.39 -2.92
N ALA A 102 -35.53 -37.43 -2.04
CA ALA A 102 -36.17 -37.67 -0.76
C ALA A 102 -37.72 -37.57 -0.82
N ALA A 103 -38.26 -37.12 -1.95
CA ALA A 103 -39.69 -37.06 -2.26
C ALA A 103 -40.11 -38.30 -3.07
#